data_AF-A0AA39UW88-F1
#
_entry.id   AF-A0AA39UW88-F1
#
_cell.length_a   1.000
_cell.length_b   1.000
_cell.length_c   1.000
_cell.angle_alpha   90.00
_cell.angle_beta   90.00
_cell.angle_gamma   90.00
#
_symmetry.space_group_name_H-M   'P 1'
#
loop_
_entity.id
_entity.type
_entity.pdbx_description
1 polymer ?
#
loop_
_entity_poly.entity_id
_entity_poly.type
_entity_poly.pdbx_seq_one_letter_code
_entity_poly.pdbx_strand_id
1 'polypeptide(L)'
;MEEAIPSLSSGVIGSRFVSQDEIESAKSKREEQWKAAYARLGQEPPPQQVEDSYDGRSLAEKLAANKIAKQEEYEEKTKLANQFRALEEDEIMFLDSIREKELEEERQRKQLDGEEVKSFKEAVAARTSASNPLPIHTKAAIPPPTIAPKKDVKKGLKGVIVKKKGKSAPVMKTSQVKAGEANEKKREPPTGEDVSQHSQELQSKRRRVSES
;
A
#
# COMPACT_ATOMS: atom_id res chain seq x y z
N MET A 1 -5.78 0.96 38.48
CA MET A 1 -6.15 -0.25 39.23
C MET A 1 -5.82 -1.40 38.29
N GLU A 2 -4.66 -2.03 38.48
CA GLU A 2 -4.16 -3.09 37.61
C GLU A 2 -4.91 -4.38 37.97
N GLU A 3 -5.70 -4.92 37.03
CA GLU A 3 -6.43 -6.16 37.25
C GLU A 3 -5.46 -7.34 37.15
N ALA A 4 -5.08 -7.89 38.30
CA ALA A 4 -4.25 -9.07 38.41
C ALA A 4 -4.99 -10.28 37.81
N ILE A 5 -4.40 -10.92 36.80
CA ILE A 5 -4.90 -12.14 36.19
C ILE A 5 -5.05 -13.20 37.30
N PRO A 6 -6.25 -13.78 37.52
CA PRO A 6 -6.46 -14.75 38.58
C PRO A 6 -5.58 -15.99 38.39
N SER A 7 -4.59 -16.17 39.27
CA SER A 7 -3.71 -17.36 39.28
C SER A 7 -4.50 -18.60 39.68
N LEU A 8 -4.43 -19.65 38.85
CA LEU A 8 -5.13 -20.92 39.03
C LEU A 8 -4.56 -21.81 40.16
N SER A 9 -3.43 -21.41 40.76
CA SER A 9 -2.65 -22.22 41.71
C SER A 9 -3.02 -22.01 43.19
N SER A 10 -3.59 -20.87 43.57
CA SER A 10 -3.67 -20.45 44.99
C SER A 10 -5.07 -20.47 45.63
N GLY A 11 -6.09 -21.02 44.97
CA GLY A 11 -7.49 -20.98 45.46
C GLY A 11 -8.10 -22.35 45.76
N VAL A 12 -8.99 -22.42 46.76
CA VAL A 12 -9.83 -23.59 47.06
C VAL A 12 -10.64 -23.95 45.81
N ILE A 13 -10.29 -25.08 45.20
CA ILE A 13 -10.75 -25.50 43.87
C ILE A 13 -12.29 -25.69 43.82
N GLY A 14 -12.91 -26.01 44.97
CA GLY A 14 -14.36 -26.23 45.09
C GLY A 14 -15.24 -25.02 44.75
N SER A 15 -14.75 -23.78 44.90
CA SER A 15 -15.51 -22.57 44.53
C SER A 15 -15.43 -22.23 43.03
N ARG A 16 -14.60 -22.94 42.25
CA ARG A 16 -14.41 -22.68 40.81
C ARG A 16 -15.23 -23.60 39.93
N PHE A 17 -15.79 -24.66 40.50
CA PHE A 17 -16.69 -25.56 39.80
C PHE A 17 -18.12 -25.05 39.94
N VAL A 18 -18.78 -24.87 38.80
CA VAL A 18 -20.18 -24.51 38.69
C VAL A 18 -20.93 -25.77 38.32
N SER A 19 -22.09 -26.00 38.94
CA SER A 19 -22.93 -27.16 38.58
C SER A 19 -23.51 -26.98 37.18
N GLN A 20 -23.79 -28.10 36.50
CA GLN A 20 -24.42 -28.07 35.18
C GLN A 20 -25.75 -27.29 35.21
N ASP A 21 -26.57 -27.53 36.24
CA ASP A 21 -27.87 -26.86 36.43
C ASP A 21 -27.72 -25.34 36.59
N GLU A 22 -26.68 -24.89 37.30
CA GLU A 22 -26.40 -23.47 37.47
C GLU A 22 -26.01 -22.82 36.14
N ILE A 23 -25.21 -23.50 35.30
CA ILE A 23 -24.85 -23.04 33.95
C ILE A 23 -26.11 -22.95 33.06
N GLU A 24 -26.96 -23.97 33.08
CA GLU A 24 -28.19 -24.01 32.28
C GLU A 24 -29.19 -22.93 32.69
N SER A 25 -29.36 -22.71 33.99
CA SER A 25 -30.21 -21.64 34.51
C SER A 25 -29.68 -20.25 34.15
N ALA A 26 -28.36 -20.06 34.17
CA ALA A 26 -27.72 -18.80 33.78
C ALA A 26 -27.86 -18.54 32.27
N LYS A 27 -27.72 -19.57 31.44
CA LYS A 27 -27.97 -19.50 29.98
C LYS A 27 -29.43 -19.14 29.71
N SER A 28 -30.38 -19.81 30.36
CA SER A 28 -31.82 -19.55 30.17
C SER A 28 -32.20 -18.11 30.53
N LYS A 29 -31.75 -17.62 31.69
CA LYS A 29 -31.98 -16.22 32.11
C LYS A 29 -31.40 -15.22 31.11
N ARG A 30 -30.20 -15.51 30.59
CA ARG A 30 -29.54 -14.66 29.57
C ARG A 30 -30.34 -14.65 28.28
N GLU A 31 -30.81 -15.81 27.82
CA GLU A 31 -31.64 -15.94 26.62
C GLU A 31 -32.98 -15.22 26.77
N GLU A 32 -33.65 -15.32 27.93
CA GLU A 32 -34.88 -14.60 28.22
C GLU A 32 -34.67 -13.08 28.19
N GLN A 33 -33.61 -12.59 28.84
CA GLN A 33 -33.25 -11.17 28.81
C GLN A 33 -32.93 -10.70 27.39
N TRP A 34 -32.24 -11.52 26.61
CA TRP A 34 -31.93 -11.24 25.21
C TRP A 34 -33.20 -11.16 24.36
N LYS A 35 -34.08 -12.17 24.45
CA LYS A 35 -35.37 -12.20 23.77
C LYS A 35 -36.23 -11.00 24.17
N ALA A 36 -36.27 -10.64 25.45
CA ALA A 36 -36.99 -9.46 25.93
C ALA A 36 -36.41 -8.14 25.39
N ALA A 37 -35.09 -8.02 25.28
CA ALA A 37 -34.44 -6.85 24.70
C ALA A 37 -34.77 -6.67 23.21
N TYR A 38 -34.76 -7.77 22.44
CA TYR A 38 -35.14 -7.77 21.03
C TYR A 38 -36.64 -7.51 20.82
N ALA A 39 -37.50 -8.10 21.66
CA ALA A 39 -38.93 -7.83 21.66
C ALA A 39 -39.24 -6.35 21.94
N ARG A 40 -38.49 -5.72 22.87
CA ARG A 40 -38.60 -4.27 23.14
C ARG A 40 -38.14 -3.42 21.95
N LEU A 41 -37.16 -3.89 21.17
CA LEU A 41 -36.68 -3.22 19.96
C LEU A 41 -37.63 -3.42 18.77
N GLY A 42 -38.59 -4.34 18.87
CA GLY A 42 -39.52 -4.69 17.79
C GLY A 42 -38.87 -5.51 16.67
N GLN A 43 -37.73 -6.13 16.94
CA GLN A 43 -36.98 -6.96 16.00
C GLN A 43 -36.97 -8.41 16.48
N GLU A 44 -37.08 -9.36 15.55
CA GLU A 44 -36.92 -10.78 15.89
C GLU A 44 -35.46 -11.06 16.30
N PRO A 45 -35.22 -11.77 17.43
CA PRO A 45 -33.89 -12.24 17.77
C PRO A 45 -33.28 -13.02 16.59
N PRO A 46 -32.02 -12.76 16.21
CA PRO A 46 -31.33 -13.55 15.21
C PRO A 46 -31.42 -15.05 15.55
N PRO A 47 -31.56 -15.92 14.54
CA PRO A 47 -31.66 -17.35 14.77
C PRO A 47 -30.48 -17.82 15.61
N GLN A 48 -30.81 -18.56 16.68
CA GLN A 48 -29.82 -19.05 17.63
C GLN A 48 -28.82 -19.92 16.87
N GLN A 49 -27.53 -19.60 17.00
CA GLN A 49 -26.47 -20.35 16.36
C GLN A 49 -26.60 -21.81 16.81
N VAL A 50 -26.94 -22.68 15.86
CA VAL A 50 -27.07 -24.11 16.12
C VAL A 50 -25.69 -24.58 16.57
N GLU A 51 -25.60 -25.13 17.78
CA GLU A 51 -24.38 -25.77 18.25
C GLU A 51 -23.93 -26.78 17.19
N ASP A 52 -22.70 -26.60 16.68
CA ASP A 52 -22.17 -27.42 15.61
C ASP A 52 -22.33 -28.90 16.00
N SER A 53 -23.01 -29.66 15.14
CA SER A 53 -23.23 -31.09 15.35
C SER A 53 -21.90 -31.76 15.66
N TYR A 54 -21.87 -32.61 16.69
CA TYR A 54 -20.66 -33.25 17.19
C TYR A 54 -19.85 -33.88 16.04
N ASP A 55 -18.79 -33.19 15.66
CA ASP A 55 -17.92 -33.62 14.58
C ASP A 55 -16.96 -34.68 15.13
N GLY A 56 -17.08 -35.90 14.59
CA GLY A 56 -16.30 -37.08 14.95
C GLY A 56 -14.82 -37.00 14.55
N ARG A 57 -14.39 -35.95 13.84
CA ARG A 57 -12.99 -35.67 13.56
C ARG A 57 -12.21 -35.36 14.84
N SER A 58 -10.95 -35.80 14.87
CA SER A 58 -10.06 -35.51 15.98
C SER A 58 -9.82 -34.00 16.10
N LEU A 59 -9.57 -33.50 17.32
CA LEU A 59 -9.22 -32.10 17.54
C LEU A 59 -8.01 -31.68 16.68
N ALA A 60 -7.06 -32.59 16.45
CA ALA A 60 -5.90 -32.33 15.60
C ALA A 60 -6.32 -32.00 14.15
N GLU A 61 -7.29 -32.73 13.60
CA GLU A 61 -7.81 -32.50 12.25
C GLU A 61 -8.56 -31.17 12.17
N LYS A 62 -9.34 -30.83 13.21
CA LYS A 62 -10.03 -29.53 13.30
C LYS A 62 -9.04 -28.37 13.34
N LEU A 63 -7.96 -28.49 14.13
CA LEU A 63 -6.93 -27.46 14.19
C LEU A 63 -6.13 -27.35 12.89
N ALA A 64 -5.87 -28.46 12.20
CA ALA A 64 -5.24 -28.45 10.89
C ALA A 64 -6.14 -27.75 9.86
N ALA A 65 -7.42 -28.10 9.79
CA ALA A 65 -8.38 -27.45 8.91
C ALA A 65 -8.49 -25.95 9.17
N ASN A 66 -8.52 -25.52 10.44
CA ASN A 66 -8.53 -24.09 10.78
C ASN A 66 -7.25 -23.35 10.36
N LYS A 67 -6.08 -24.01 10.43
CA LYS A 67 -4.83 -23.43 9.96
C LYS A 67 -4.81 -23.31 8.44
N ILE A 68 -5.24 -24.36 7.75
CA ILE A 68 -5.33 -24.40 6.29
C ILE A 68 -6.31 -23.33 5.81
N ALA A 69 -7.52 -23.27 6.36
CA ALA A 69 -8.51 -22.26 5.99
C ALA A 69 -7.99 -20.83 6.16
N LYS A 70 -7.29 -20.54 7.28
CA LYS A 70 -6.66 -19.23 7.49
C LYS A 70 -5.54 -18.95 6.50
N GLN A 71 -4.75 -19.97 6.17
CA GLN A 71 -3.66 -19.85 5.22
C GLN A 71 -4.19 -19.62 3.81
N GLU A 72 -5.19 -20.38 3.38
CA GLU A 72 -5.88 -20.23 2.10
C GLU A 72 -6.53 -18.85 1.98
N GLU A 73 -7.24 -18.37 3.01
CA GLU A 73 -7.82 -17.02 3.02
C GLU A 73 -6.74 -15.93 2.88
N TYR A 74 -5.61 -16.11 3.56
CA TYR A 74 -4.49 -15.19 3.47
C TYR A 74 -3.84 -15.22 2.08
N GLU A 75 -3.63 -16.41 1.53
CA GLU A 75 -3.09 -16.61 0.19
C GLU A 75 -4.02 -16.02 -0.86
N GLU A 76 -5.33 -16.24 -0.77
CA GLU A 76 -6.32 -15.68 -1.70
C GLU A 76 -6.36 -14.15 -1.68
N LYS A 77 -6.30 -13.53 -0.49
CA LYS A 77 -6.25 -12.06 -0.37
C LYS A 77 -4.93 -11.49 -0.90
N THR A 78 -3.83 -12.23 -0.73
CA THR A 78 -2.50 -11.81 -1.17
C THR A 78 -2.26 -12.15 -2.65
N LYS A 79 -3.05 -13.05 -3.22
CA LYS A 79 -2.92 -13.51 -4.60
C LYS A 79 -3.16 -12.34 -5.56
N LEU A 80 -2.13 -12.02 -6.34
CA LEU A 80 -2.20 -10.97 -7.37
C LEU A 80 -3.31 -11.22 -8.39
N ALA A 81 -3.66 -12.48 -8.66
CA ALA A 81 -4.75 -12.83 -9.56
C ALA A 81 -6.11 -12.28 -9.12
N ASN A 82 -6.34 -12.10 -7.82
CA ASN A 82 -7.58 -11.55 -7.28
C ASN A 82 -7.57 -10.01 -7.18
N GLN A 83 -6.39 -9.38 -7.32
CA GLN A 83 -6.26 -7.93 -7.23
C GLN A 83 -6.66 -7.22 -8.53
N PHE A 84 -6.53 -7.89 -9.66
CA PHE A 84 -6.80 -7.31 -10.98
C PHE A 84 -7.98 -8.02 -11.63
N ARG A 85 -8.97 -7.24 -12.05
CA ARG A 85 -10.04 -7.66 -12.96
C ARG A 85 -9.75 -7.15 -14.38
N ALA A 86 -10.37 -7.76 -15.38
CA ALA A 86 -10.40 -7.16 -16.71
C ALA A 86 -11.16 -5.82 -16.68
N LEU A 87 -10.75 -4.88 -17.53
CA LEU A 87 -11.48 -3.64 -17.75
C LEU A 87 -12.75 -3.95 -18.55
N GLU A 88 -13.85 -3.30 -18.19
CA GLU A 88 -15.12 -3.33 -18.93
C GLU A 88 -15.01 -2.44 -20.18
N GLU A 89 -15.90 -2.64 -21.16
CA GLU A 89 -15.84 -1.93 -22.45
C GLU A 89 -15.96 -0.41 -22.27
N ASP A 90 -16.87 0.05 -21.40
CA ASP A 90 -17.05 1.47 -21.08
C ASP A 90 -15.81 2.09 -20.43
N GLU A 91 -15.09 1.32 -19.62
CA GLU A 91 -13.89 1.77 -18.90
C GLU A 91 -12.69 1.90 -19.86
N ILE A 92 -12.59 1.00 -20.84
CA ILE A 92 -11.63 1.11 -21.94
C ILE A 92 -11.92 2.37 -22.76
N MET A 93 -13.17 2.58 -23.17
CA MET A 93 -13.59 3.77 -23.92
C MET A 93 -13.29 5.06 -23.15
N PHE A 94 -13.49 5.07 -21.84
CA PHE A 94 -13.14 6.20 -20.99
C PHE A 94 -11.63 6.50 -21.01
N LEU A 95 -10.77 5.50 -20.86
CA LEU A 95 -9.32 5.69 -20.91
C LEU A 95 -8.85 6.17 -22.28
N ASP A 96 -9.45 5.67 -23.36
CA ASP A 96 -9.18 6.14 -24.72
C ASP A 96 -9.61 7.60 -24.90
N SER A 97 -10.75 8.01 -24.35
CA SER A 97 -11.20 9.42 -24.39
C SER A 97 -10.26 10.38 -23.64
N ILE A 98 -9.68 9.95 -22.51
CA ILE A 98 -8.67 10.73 -21.79
C ILE A 98 -7.43 10.87 -22.66
N ARG A 99 -6.96 9.77 -23.25
CA ARG A 99 -5.77 9.77 -24.10
C ARG A 99 -5.95 10.67 -25.31
N GLU A 100 -7.11 10.60 -25.97
CA GLU A 100 -7.45 11.47 -27.09
C GLU A 100 -7.44 12.95 -26.68
N LYS A 101 -8.02 13.26 -25.51
CA LYS A 101 -8.01 14.63 -24.97
C LYS A 101 -6.60 15.14 -24.67
N GLU A 102 -5.75 14.34 -24.04
CA GLU A 102 -4.35 14.72 -23.77
C GLU A 102 -3.57 14.99 -25.06
N LEU A 103 -3.78 14.14 -26.09
CA LEU A 103 -3.16 14.33 -27.40
C LEU A 103 -3.69 15.58 -28.10
N GLU A 104 -4.99 15.87 -27.99
CA GLU A 104 -5.57 17.08 -28.55
C GLU A 104 -5.00 18.33 -27.88
N GLU A 105 -4.91 18.35 -26.55
CA GLU A 105 -4.32 19.47 -25.80
C GLU A 105 -2.84 19.67 -26.16
N GLU A 106 -2.05 18.60 -26.25
CA GLU A 106 -0.65 18.68 -26.71
C GLU A 106 -0.57 19.17 -28.16
N ARG A 107 -1.45 18.69 -29.03
CA ARG A 107 -1.53 19.10 -30.43
C ARG A 107 -1.85 20.59 -30.55
N GLN A 108 -2.84 21.08 -29.82
CA GLN A 108 -3.21 22.49 -29.79
C GLN A 108 -2.05 23.35 -29.28
N ARG A 109 -1.43 22.95 -28.17
CA ARG A 109 -0.24 23.64 -27.64
C ARG A 109 0.88 23.72 -28.67
N LYS A 110 1.18 22.61 -29.36
CA LYS A 110 2.21 22.58 -30.41
C LYS A 110 1.84 23.45 -31.61
N GLN A 111 0.56 23.55 -31.96
CA GLN A 111 0.09 24.45 -33.02
C GLN A 111 0.32 25.91 -32.64
N LEU A 112 -0.13 26.32 -31.45
CA LEU A 112 0.06 27.68 -30.93
C LEU A 112 1.54 28.05 -30.83
N ASP A 113 2.36 27.20 -30.20
CA ASP A 113 3.81 27.39 -30.11
C ASP A 113 4.44 27.51 -31.52
N GLY A 114 3.95 26.72 -32.47
CA GLY A 114 4.38 26.74 -33.87
C GLY A 114 4.02 28.06 -34.58
N GLU A 115 2.84 28.61 -34.34
CA GLU A 115 2.38 29.89 -34.90
C GLU A 115 3.15 31.08 -34.31
N GLU A 116 3.41 31.07 -32.99
CA GLU A 116 4.26 32.07 -32.33
C GLU A 116 5.68 32.07 -32.90
N VAL A 117 6.28 30.89 -33.09
CA VAL A 117 7.60 30.77 -33.69
C VAL A 117 7.62 31.22 -35.15
N LYS A 118 6.57 30.89 -35.93
CA LYS A 118 6.44 31.33 -37.33
C LYS A 118 6.33 32.85 -37.43
N SER A 119 5.45 33.47 -36.66
CA SER A 119 5.25 34.92 -36.64
C SER A 119 6.51 35.67 -36.19
N PHE A 120 7.24 35.15 -35.20
CA PHE A 120 8.54 35.70 -34.80
C PHE A 120 9.56 35.64 -35.94
N LYS A 121 9.67 34.49 -36.63
CA LYS A 121 10.57 34.34 -37.78
C LYS A 121 10.23 35.33 -38.90
N GLU A 122 8.94 35.50 -39.19
CA GLU A 122 8.47 36.47 -40.18
C GLU A 122 8.79 37.92 -39.77
N ALA A 123 8.53 38.30 -38.53
CA ALA A 123 8.84 39.64 -38.02
C ALA A 123 10.34 39.95 -38.02
N VAL A 124 11.18 38.96 -37.67
CA VAL A 124 12.65 39.09 -37.76
C VAL A 124 13.07 39.24 -39.22
N ALA A 125 12.55 38.41 -40.12
CA ALA A 125 12.84 38.49 -41.55
C ALA A 125 12.43 39.86 -42.12
N ALA A 126 11.21 40.33 -41.82
CA ALA A 126 10.71 41.64 -42.20
C ALA A 126 11.62 42.76 -41.68
N ARG A 127 12.00 42.73 -40.39
CA ARG A 127 12.94 43.70 -39.80
C ARG A 127 14.30 43.70 -40.47
N THR A 128 14.85 42.52 -40.77
CA THR A 128 16.14 42.41 -41.49
C THR A 128 16.05 42.91 -42.93
N SER A 129 14.92 42.68 -43.61
CA SER A 129 14.68 43.17 -44.97
C SER A 129 14.37 44.66 -45.05
N ALA A 130 13.77 45.24 -44.00
CA ALA A 130 13.43 46.66 -43.91
C ALA A 130 14.57 47.54 -43.35
N SER A 131 15.64 46.94 -42.82
CA SER A 131 16.79 47.70 -42.31
C SER A 131 17.81 47.99 -43.42
N ASN A 132 17.73 49.23 -43.93
CA ASN A 132 18.90 50.08 -44.13
C ASN A 132 19.66 50.18 -42.78
N PRO A 133 20.99 50.10 -42.68
CA PRO A 133 21.67 49.99 -41.38
C PRO A 133 21.65 51.32 -40.64
N LEU A 134 20.89 51.41 -39.55
CA LEU A 134 21.02 52.49 -38.57
C LEU A 134 21.98 52.08 -37.45
N PRO A 135 22.81 53.02 -36.96
CA PRO A 135 24.02 52.73 -36.25
C PRO A 135 23.76 52.19 -34.85
N ILE A 136 24.64 51.27 -34.48
CA ILE A 136 24.87 50.71 -33.16
C ILE A 136 24.92 51.87 -32.15
N HIS A 137 23.84 52.06 -31.37
CA HIS A 137 23.91 52.94 -30.21
C HIS A 137 24.77 52.28 -29.14
N THR A 138 25.99 52.80 -29.11
CA THR A 138 27.02 52.74 -28.09
C THR A 138 26.48 52.67 -26.67
N LYS A 139 27.00 51.67 -25.95
CA LYS A 139 27.20 51.57 -24.50
C LYS A 139 27.05 52.91 -23.75
N ALA A 140 26.02 53.04 -22.93
CA ALA A 140 26.05 53.95 -21.78
C ALA A 140 26.73 53.19 -20.62
N ALA A 141 27.92 53.65 -20.25
CA ALA A 141 28.68 53.16 -19.10
C ALA A 141 27.95 53.53 -17.81
N ILE A 142 27.53 52.52 -17.05
CA ILE A 142 27.15 52.63 -15.64
C ILE A 142 28.41 52.25 -14.84
N PRO A 143 28.88 53.06 -13.86
CA PRO A 143 30.02 52.68 -13.05
C PRO A 143 29.66 51.45 -12.19
N PRO A 144 30.54 50.45 -12.04
CA PRO A 144 30.22 49.24 -11.29
C PRO A 144 30.18 49.55 -9.78
N PRO A 145 29.13 49.15 -9.04
CA PRO A 145 29.20 49.07 -7.59
C PRO A 145 30.17 47.95 -7.18
N THR A 146 30.89 48.23 -6.09
CA THR A 146 31.93 47.40 -5.48
C THR A 146 31.52 45.94 -5.28
N ILE A 147 32.44 45.06 -5.65
CA ILE A 147 32.32 43.61 -5.60
C ILE A 147 32.46 43.15 -4.14
N ALA A 148 31.38 42.61 -3.57
CA ALA A 148 31.46 41.65 -2.47
C ALA A 148 31.20 40.24 -3.04
N PRO A 149 31.99 39.21 -2.70
CA PRO A 149 31.94 37.91 -3.37
C PRO A 149 30.65 37.16 -3.04
N LYS A 150 29.79 36.98 -4.04
CA LYS A 150 28.59 36.13 -3.95
C LYS A 150 28.99 34.67 -4.10
N LYS A 151 28.74 33.88 -3.05
CA LYS A 151 28.81 32.41 -3.06
C LYS A 151 27.86 31.84 -4.11
N ASP A 152 28.31 30.77 -4.78
CA ASP A 152 27.64 30.07 -5.86
C ASP A 152 26.18 29.68 -5.56
N VAL A 153 25.24 30.22 -6.34
CA VAL A 153 23.81 29.87 -6.30
C VAL A 153 23.49 28.62 -7.15
N LYS A 154 24.50 27.89 -7.63
CA LYS A 154 24.33 26.69 -8.49
C LYS A 154 24.06 25.38 -7.71
N LYS A 155 23.38 25.43 -6.56
CA LYS A 155 22.95 24.23 -5.81
C LYS A 155 21.54 24.34 -5.20
N GLY A 156 20.68 25.20 -5.73
CA GLY A 156 19.35 25.48 -5.14
C GLY A 156 18.20 24.56 -5.55
N LEU A 157 18.32 23.75 -6.61
CA LEU A 157 17.19 22.94 -7.14
C LEU A 157 17.31 21.44 -6.80
N LYS A 158 17.80 21.08 -5.62
CA LYS A 158 17.73 19.70 -5.13
C LYS A 158 16.62 19.56 -4.09
N GLY A 159 15.46 19.13 -4.57
CA GLY A 159 14.48 18.37 -3.80
C GLY A 159 13.50 19.19 -2.96
N VAL A 160 12.30 19.40 -3.49
CA VAL A 160 11.12 19.59 -2.63
C VAL A 160 10.79 18.23 -2.03
N ILE A 161 11.25 17.96 -0.80
CA ILE A 161 10.75 16.85 0.01
C ILE A 161 9.51 17.37 0.75
N VAL A 162 8.33 16.94 0.31
CA VAL A 162 7.10 17.12 1.09
C VAL A 162 7.17 16.21 2.30
N LYS A 163 7.48 16.78 3.47
CA LYS A 163 7.33 16.11 4.76
C LYS A 163 5.83 15.98 5.06
N LYS A 164 5.26 14.79 4.85
CA LYS A 164 3.90 14.47 5.30
C LYS A 164 3.85 14.62 6.82
N LYS A 165 3.13 15.65 7.26
CA LYS A 165 2.81 15.94 8.65
C LYS A 165 1.88 14.83 9.15
N GLY A 166 2.40 13.97 10.04
CA GLY A 166 1.58 13.04 10.80
C GLY A 166 0.55 13.83 11.60
N LYS A 167 -0.73 13.68 11.25
CA LYS A 167 -1.84 14.11 12.09
C LYS A 167 -2.12 12.96 13.06
N SER A 168 -2.06 13.34 14.33
CA SER A 168 -2.30 12.59 15.55
C SER A 168 -3.60 11.77 15.57
N ALA A 169 -3.49 10.52 16.01
CA ALA A 169 -4.52 9.74 16.71
C ALA A 169 -3.80 8.76 17.68
N PRO A 170 -4.44 8.32 18.77
CA PRO A 170 -3.85 8.41 20.11
C PRO A 170 -3.01 7.20 20.55
N VAL A 171 -2.19 7.51 21.55
CA VAL A 171 -1.29 6.66 22.34
C VAL A 171 -2.05 5.50 23.01
N MET A 172 -1.58 4.27 22.82
CA MET A 172 -1.57 3.27 23.89
C MET A 172 -0.15 2.73 24.08
N LYS A 173 0.25 2.75 25.34
CA LYS A 173 1.58 2.50 25.88
C LYS A 173 1.88 0.99 25.82
N THR A 174 3.10 0.64 25.44
CA THR A 174 3.69 -0.63 25.88
C THR A 174 5.07 -0.34 26.43
N SER A 175 5.20 -0.64 27.73
CA SER A 175 6.38 -0.43 28.55
C SER A 175 7.55 -1.31 28.12
N GLN A 176 8.73 -0.75 28.30
CA GLN A 176 10.03 -1.40 28.20
C GLN A 176 10.15 -2.58 29.17
N VAL A 177 10.86 -3.63 28.74
CA VAL A 177 11.70 -4.43 29.65
C VAL A 177 13.06 -4.60 29.00
N LYS A 178 14.10 -4.38 29.81
CA LYS A 178 15.52 -4.34 29.50
C LYS A 178 16.19 -5.61 30.08
N ALA A 179 17.37 -5.92 29.55
CA ALA A 179 18.36 -6.94 29.95
C ALA A 179 18.25 -8.28 29.19
N GLY A 180 19.33 -8.88 28.67
CA GLY A 180 20.75 -8.59 28.84
C GLY A 180 21.60 -9.30 27.79
N GLU A 181 22.82 -8.81 27.69
CA GLU A 181 23.94 -9.18 26.83
C GLU A 181 24.50 -10.58 27.17
N ALA A 182 24.86 -11.40 26.17
CA ALA A 182 26.08 -12.22 26.18
C ALA A 182 26.24 -13.08 24.90
N ASN A 183 27.27 -12.70 24.15
CA ASN A 183 28.34 -13.56 23.63
C ASN A 183 28.21 -14.28 22.28
N GLU A 184 29.25 -13.97 21.50
CA GLU A 184 29.69 -14.40 20.19
C GLU A 184 30.25 -15.84 20.23
N LYS A 185 29.88 -16.67 19.23
CA LYS A 185 30.82 -17.66 18.67
C LYS A 185 30.36 -18.18 17.30
N LYS A 186 31.26 -17.93 16.34
CA LYS A 186 31.39 -18.53 15.01
C LYS A 186 30.97 -20.00 14.93
N ARG A 187 30.33 -20.38 13.81
CA ARG A 187 30.64 -21.58 13.01
C ARG A 187 29.93 -21.51 11.65
N GLU A 188 30.76 -21.48 10.61
CA GLU A 188 30.46 -21.74 9.18
C GLU A 188 30.27 -23.27 8.94
N PRO A 189 29.84 -23.71 7.74
CA PRO A 189 28.88 -24.80 7.52
C PRO A 189 29.53 -26.16 7.23
N PRO A 190 28.71 -27.21 7.03
CA PRO A 190 29.08 -28.29 6.12
C PRO A 190 28.15 -28.38 4.90
N THR A 191 28.82 -28.53 3.76
CA THR A 191 28.38 -28.75 2.39
C THR A 191 28.00 -30.22 2.12
N GLY A 192 27.09 -30.44 1.16
CA GLY A 192 26.99 -31.64 0.31
C GLY A 192 26.16 -32.82 0.87
N GLU A 193 25.38 -33.60 0.10
CA GLU A 193 25.22 -33.81 -1.35
C GLU A 193 23.80 -34.41 -1.58
N ASP A 194 23.05 -33.93 -2.58
CA ASP A 194 22.74 -34.60 -3.86
C ASP A 194 21.53 -35.56 -3.84
N VAL A 195 20.42 -35.12 -4.46
CA VAL A 195 19.67 -35.94 -5.44
C VAL A 195 19.16 -34.99 -6.53
N SER A 196 19.96 -34.87 -7.58
CA SER A 196 19.52 -34.56 -8.95
C SER A 196 18.70 -35.73 -9.53
N GLN A 197 17.56 -35.45 -10.19
CA GLN A 197 17.29 -35.90 -11.57
C GLN A 197 15.92 -35.49 -12.12
N HIS A 198 15.94 -35.25 -13.44
CA HIS A 198 14.86 -35.19 -14.44
C HIS A 198 14.34 -33.78 -14.80
N SER A 199 14.93 -33.12 -15.81
CA SER A 199 14.69 -33.26 -17.28
C SER A 199 13.40 -32.54 -17.70
N GLN A 200 13.29 -31.83 -18.81
CA GLN A 200 14.16 -31.55 -19.94
C GLN A 200 13.49 -30.40 -20.72
N GLU A 201 14.30 -29.62 -21.43
CA GLU A 201 14.02 -29.16 -22.80
C GLU A 201 12.81 -28.23 -23.04
N LEU A 202 13.10 -26.98 -23.40
CA LEU A 202 12.67 -26.39 -24.67
C LEU A 202 13.47 -25.11 -24.92
N GLN A 203 14.49 -25.22 -25.79
CA GLN A 203 15.14 -24.08 -26.41
C GLN A 203 14.37 -23.65 -27.67
N SER A 204 14.63 -22.41 -28.09
CA SER A 204 14.44 -21.83 -29.43
C SER A 204 13.24 -20.91 -29.64
N LYS A 205 13.47 -19.60 -29.54
CA LYS A 205 13.63 -18.72 -30.73
C LYS A 205 13.93 -17.26 -30.32
N ARG A 206 15.19 -16.87 -30.44
CA ARG A 206 15.61 -15.45 -30.53
C ARG A 206 15.33 -15.00 -31.97
N ARG A 207 14.40 -14.08 -32.17
CA ARG A 207 14.24 -13.41 -33.47
C ARG A 207 15.18 -12.20 -33.51
N ARG A 208 16.31 -12.35 -34.21
CA ARG A 208 17.05 -11.21 -34.77
C ARG A 208 16.15 -10.56 -35.82
N VAL A 209 16.03 -9.23 -35.79
CA VAL A 209 15.64 -8.45 -36.97
C VAL A 209 16.79 -7.50 -37.22
N SER A 210 17.48 -7.73 -38.33
CA SER A 210 18.47 -6.85 -38.94
C SER A 210 17.78 -5.90 -39.92
N GLU A 211 18.12 -4.63 -39.79
CA GLU A 211 18.40 -3.62 -40.81
C GLU A 211 18.19 -4.00 -42.31
N SER A 212 17.41 -3.17 -42.98
CA SER A 212 17.61 -2.69 -44.36
C SER A 212 16.93 -1.33 -44.50
#